data_AF-A0A954Q2J4-F1
#
_entry.id   AF-A0A954Q2J4-F1
#
_cell.length_a   1.000
_cell.length_b   1.000
_cell.length_c   1.000
_cell.angle_alpha   90.00
_cell.angle_beta   90.00
_cell.angle_gamma   90.00
#
_symmetry.space_group_name_H-M   'P 1'
#
loop_
_entity.id
_entity.type
_entity.pdbx_description
1 polymer ?
#
loop_
_entity_poly.entity_id
_entity_poly.type
_entity_poly.pdbx_seq_one_letter_code
_entity_poly.pdbx_strand_id
1 'polypeptide(L)'
;AVAGNTMTSSTEARNKTLWIVRTFMERIRRQGGADGEVIPWGPTVYPTRTKDAANSGQHPQIDCFPFPSPTLHFSLLPTISKETDVPHFDVFNGDADGICALHQLRLADPRESTLITGAKRDINLLRRVQAQAGDTVTVLDISLDKNRDDLGRLLDAGVRVDYFDHHFAGEIPDSPNLTATIDTAGDVCTGLLVNRFLKSAFLPWAVTALFGDNLHDAARTAAEPLNLDASQLQQLETLGTLLNYNGYGSKLEDLYFAPDDLYRKIKPYADPFDFIASDKTFEALHNGFESDMNRASSIAPVLETEHCAVFSFPDESFSRRVSGVYSNQLARDNPHRAHALASLLPSGEYLVSVRAPLDTKTGADELCRKFPTGGGRQAAAGINELPADQFQAFLDAIQEQFR
;
A
#
# COMPACT_ATOMS: atom_id res chain seq x y z
N ALA A 1 -40.15 9.18 40.76
CA ALA A 1 -39.84 7.90 41.44
C ALA A 1 -39.82 6.83 40.35
N VAL A 2 -38.79 6.02 40.13
CA VAL A 2 -37.50 5.69 40.82
C VAL A 2 -36.48 5.48 39.66
N ALA A 3 -35.29 6.07 39.52
CA ALA A 3 -34.11 6.31 40.36
C ALA A 3 -33.07 5.15 40.40
N GLY A 4 -31.85 5.39 39.86
CA GLY A 4 -30.66 4.50 39.86
C GLY A 4 -30.64 3.44 38.74
N ASN A 5 -29.53 2.93 38.21
CA ASN A 5 -28.07 3.16 38.35
C ASN A 5 -27.37 2.40 37.17
N THR A 6 -26.09 2.58 36.74
CA THR A 6 -24.91 3.38 37.15
C THR A 6 -23.98 3.59 35.93
N MET A 7 -22.92 4.42 36.02
CA MET A 7 -21.79 4.39 35.07
C MET A 7 -20.79 3.27 35.41
N THR A 8 -20.24 2.55 34.42
CA THR A 8 -18.89 1.94 34.45
C THR A 8 -18.48 1.37 33.07
N SER A 9 -17.36 1.83 32.48
CA SER A 9 -16.44 0.96 31.68
C SER A 9 -15.15 1.65 31.16
N SER A 10 -14.60 2.68 31.84
CA SER A 10 -13.26 3.24 31.49
C SER A 10 -12.08 2.29 31.82
N THR A 11 -12.36 1.01 32.06
CA THR A 11 -11.42 -0.02 32.52
C THR A 11 -11.16 -1.08 31.44
N GLU A 12 -12.13 -1.36 30.55
CA GLU A 12 -11.93 -2.33 29.46
C GLU A 12 -10.96 -1.82 28.38
N ALA A 13 -10.98 -0.52 28.09
CA ALA A 13 -10.03 0.10 27.16
C ALA A 13 -8.56 -0.05 27.65
N ARG A 14 -8.31 0.11 28.96
CA ARG A 14 -6.97 -0.05 29.54
C ARG A 14 -6.49 -1.51 29.57
N ASN A 15 -7.40 -2.47 29.70
CA ASN A 15 -7.04 -3.89 29.72
C ASN A 15 -6.63 -4.41 28.32
N LYS A 16 -7.17 -3.86 27.22
CA LYS A 16 -6.74 -4.21 25.86
C LYS A 16 -5.31 -3.72 25.56
N THR A 17 -4.94 -2.51 25.97
CA THR A 17 -3.58 -1.98 25.79
C THR A 17 -2.52 -2.79 26.56
N LEU A 18 -2.85 -3.26 27.77
CA LEU A 18 -1.95 -4.05 28.61
C LEU A 18 -1.68 -5.47 28.10
N TRP A 19 -2.57 -6.03 27.27
CA TRP A 19 -2.34 -7.33 26.63
C TRP A 19 -1.31 -7.22 25.49
N ILE A 20 -1.46 -6.22 24.62
CA ILE A 20 -0.57 -5.99 23.46
C ILE A 20 0.89 -5.80 23.91
N VAL A 21 1.13 -5.02 24.97
CA VAL A 21 2.49 -4.82 25.52
C VAL A 21 3.09 -6.11 26.10
N ARG A 22 2.28 -6.98 26.73
CA ARG A 22 2.77 -8.28 27.25
C ARG A 22 3.15 -9.24 26.12
N THR A 23 2.32 -9.36 25.08
CA THR A 23 2.59 -10.25 23.95
C THR A 23 3.82 -9.81 23.15
N PHE A 24 4.07 -8.49 23.05
CA PHE A 24 5.29 -7.95 22.44
C PHE A 24 6.55 -8.28 23.27
N MET A 25 6.50 -8.07 24.59
CA MET A 25 7.63 -8.36 25.50
C MET A 25 7.97 -9.86 25.61
N GLU A 26 6.98 -10.76 25.51
CA GLU A 26 7.25 -12.21 25.46
C GLU A 26 7.91 -12.66 24.15
N ARG A 27 7.74 -11.92 23.05
CA ARG A 27 8.42 -12.20 21.77
C ARG A 27 9.91 -11.88 21.84
N ILE A 28 10.28 -10.74 22.41
CA ILE A 28 11.68 -10.34 22.66
C ILE A 28 12.38 -11.38 23.57
N ARG A 29 11.69 -11.87 24.61
CA ARG A 29 12.22 -12.90 25.53
C ARG A 29 12.46 -14.28 24.91
N ARG A 30 11.91 -14.59 23.73
CA ARG A 30 12.06 -15.91 23.07
C ARG A 30 13.04 -15.91 21.89
N GLN A 31 13.66 -14.78 21.58
CA GLN A 31 14.68 -14.67 20.53
C GLN A 31 16.09 -14.35 21.08
N GLY A 32 16.23 -14.03 22.37
CA GLY A 32 17.52 -13.98 23.05
C GLY A 32 17.94 -15.35 23.59
N GLY A 33 19.07 -15.87 23.13
CA GLY A 33 19.67 -17.12 23.63
C GLY A 33 20.16 -17.02 25.08
N ALA A 34 20.33 -18.18 25.72
CA ALA A 34 20.67 -18.35 27.13
C ALA A 34 21.91 -17.59 27.61
N ASP A 35 21.79 -16.86 28.72
CA ASP A 35 22.51 -17.09 30.00
C ASP A 35 22.34 -15.88 30.94
N GLY A 36 21.88 -16.11 32.18
CA GLY A 36 21.73 -15.05 33.19
C GLY A 36 20.78 -15.40 34.34
N GLU A 37 21.27 -15.32 35.58
CA GLU A 37 20.53 -15.68 36.80
C GLU A 37 19.28 -14.81 37.07
N VAL A 38 18.23 -15.44 37.59
CA VAL A 38 16.99 -14.77 38.00
C VAL A 38 17.10 -14.35 39.48
N ILE A 39 17.27 -13.05 39.73
CA ILE A 39 17.16 -12.46 41.08
C ILE A 39 15.72 -11.94 41.28
N PRO A 40 14.94 -12.45 42.25
CA PRO A 40 13.57 -12.02 42.47
C PRO A 40 13.49 -10.71 43.28
N TRP A 41 12.81 -9.70 42.74
CA TRP A 41 12.47 -8.47 43.47
C TRP A 41 11.21 -8.67 44.32
N GLY A 42 11.32 -8.42 45.62
CA GLY A 42 10.20 -8.40 46.57
C GLY A 42 9.34 -7.13 46.46
N PRO A 43 8.13 -7.11 47.07
CA PRO A 43 7.16 -6.04 46.89
C PRO A 43 7.52 -4.76 47.67
N THR A 44 7.52 -3.62 46.96
CA THR A 44 7.67 -2.29 47.57
C THR A 44 6.43 -1.90 48.37
N VAL A 45 6.61 -1.64 49.66
CA VAL A 45 5.55 -1.13 50.56
C VAL A 45 5.40 0.38 50.39
N TYR A 46 4.18 0.85 50.14
CA TYR A 46 3.85 2.28 50.19
C TYR A 46 3.54 2.71 51.63
N PRO A 47 4.28 3.68 52.23
CA PRO A 47 3.91 4.26 53.50
C PRO A 47 2.77 5.29 53.33
N THR A 48 1.68 5.10 54.07
CA THR A 48 0.60 6.07 54.18
C THR A 48 1.04 7.30 54.97
N ARG A 49 0.68 8.49 54.48
CA ARG A 49 1.11 9.77 55.05
C ARG A 49 0.08 10.30 56.04
N THR A 50 0.26 10.02 57.33
CA THR A 50 -0.48 10.71 58.39
C THR A 50 0.05 12.13 58.58
N LYS A 51 -0.87 13.07 58.80
CA LYS A 51 -0.53 14.41 59.32
C LYS A 51 -0.35 14.28 60.83
N ASP A 52 0.64 14.98 61.38
CA ASP A 52 0.45 15.95 62.46
C ASP A 52 1.78 16.68 62.73
N ALA A 53 1.69 17.97 63.06
CA ALA A 53 2.84 18.81 63.33
C ALA A 53 2.51 19.81 64.46
N ALA A 54 3.13 19.62 65.62
CA ALA A 54 3.03 20.55 66.74
C ALA A 54 4.27 20.51 67.67
N ASN A 55 5.28 21.31 67.30
CA ASN A 55 6.00 22.26 68.17
C ASN A 55 6.91 21.79 69.34
N SER A 56 7.97 22.59 69.58
CA SER A 56 9.01 22.47 70.63
C SER A 56 9.90 21.21 70.58
N GLY A 57 11.19 21.24 70.95
CA GLY A 57 12.07 22.34 71.38
C GLY A 57 13.32 21.79 72.06
N GLN A 58 14.43 22.54 72.05
CA GLN A 58 15.74 22.28 72.71
C GLN A 58 16.69 21.26 72.03
N HIS A 59 17.94 21.72 71.84
CA HIS A 59 19.13 20.92 71.52
C HIS A 59 19.75 20.34 72.80
N PRO A 60 20.57 19.28 72.66
CA PRO A 60 21.93 19.37 73.19
C PRO A 60 23.00 19.00 72.16
N GLN A 61 24.21 19.54 72.32
CA GLN A 61 25.40 19.19 71.54
C GLN A 61 25.98 17.83 71.98
N ILE A 62 26.50 17.06 71.01
CA ILE A 62 27.45 15.96 71.24
C ILE A 62 28.52 16.05 70.14
N ASP A 63 29.79 16.01 70.54
CA ASP A 63 30.95 16.18 69.66
C ASP A 63 31.54 14.85 69.12
N CYS A 64 32.23 14.98 67.98
CA CYS A 64 33.25 14.06 67.42
C CYS A 64 32.84 12.63 67.00
N PHE A 65 32.98 12.33 65.71
CA PHE A 65 34.17 11.69 65.09
C PHE A 65 34.02 11.65 63.54
N PRO A 66 35.11 11.61 62.76
CA PRO A 66 35.03 11.70 61.29
C PRO A 66 34.76 10.34 60.64
N PHE A 67 33.74 10.28 59.78
CA PHE A 67 33.55 9.15 58.87
C PHE A 67 34.41 9.31 57.60
N PRO A 68 35.06 8.23 57.11
CA PRO A 68 35.78 8.30 55.84
C PRO A 68 34.80 8.43 54.67
N SER A 69 35.10 9.33 53.73
CA SER A 69 34.33 9.45 52.49
C SER A 69 34.60 8.25 51.58
N PRO A 70 33.60 7.45 51.18
CA PRO A 70 33.78 6.46 50.14
C PRO A 70 33.81 7.17 48.79
N THR A 71 34.95 7.10 48.10
CA THR A 71 35.13 7.61 46.75
C THR A 71 34.18 6.87 45.80
N LEU A 72 33.15 7.56 45.31
CA LEU A 72 32.26 7.00 44.28
C LEU A 72 33.03 6.88 42.96
N HIS A 73 33.53 5.68 42.68
CA HIS A 73 33.93 5.30 41.33
C HIS A 73 32.69 5.36 40.43
N PHE A 74 32.59 6.41 39.62
CA PHE A 74 31.71 6.41 38.46
C PHE A 74 32.23 5.36 37.48
N SER A 75 31.67 4.16 37.56
CA SER A 75 31.70 3.20 36.47
C SER A 75 31.10 3.88 35.25
N LEU A 76 31.88 4.02 34.19
CA LEU A 76 31.37 4.37 32.88
C LEU A 76 30.41 3.25 32.45
N LEU A 77 29.11 3.50 32.56
CA LEU A 77 28.10 2.67 31.92
C LEU A 77 28.48 2.55 30.43
N PRO A 78 28.45 1.35 29.84
CA PRO A 78 28.70 1.21 28.42
C PRO A 78 27.76 2.14 27.67
N THR A 79 28.31 2.96 26.76
CA THR A 79 27.50 3.61 25.75
C THR A 79 26.67 2.54 25.07
N ILE A 80 25.34 2.64 25.19
CA ILE A 80 24.43 1.82 24.40
C ILE A 80 24.83 2.07 22.96
N SER A 81 25.44 1.06 22.33
CA SER A 81 25.66 1.06 20.90
C SER A 81 24.28 1.27 20.28
N LYS A 82 24.09 2.37 19.55
CA LYS A 82 22.97 2.44 18.61
C LYS A 82 23.04 1.15 17.80
N GLU A 83 21.98 0.36 17.81
CA GLU A 83 21.79 -0.64 16.76
C GLU A 83 21.98 0.12 15.44
N THR A 84 22.91 -0.37 14.62
CA THR A 84 23.19 0.24 13.33
C THR A 84 21.94 0.08 12.50
N ASP A 85 21.23 1.18 12.31
CA ASP A 85 19.98 1.24 11.56
C ASP A 85 20.23 0.62 10.18
N VAL A 86 19.67 -0.57 9.95
CA VAL A 86 20.00 -1.39 8.79
C VAL A 86 19.37 -0.72 7.57
N PRO A 87 20.14 -0.33 6.53
CA PRO A 87 19.57 0.33 5.38
C PRO A 87 18.42 -0.50 4.78
N HIS A 88 17.27 0.16 4.64
CA HIS A 88 16.06 -0.46 4.12
C HIS A 88 15.55 0.26 2.87
N PHE A 89 15.12 -0.51 1.89
CA PHE A 89 14.51 -0.02 0.66
C PHE A 89 13.09 -0.58 0.57
N ASP A 90 12.09 0.31 0.49
CA ASP A 90 10.73 -0.07 0.16
C ASP A 90 10.51 0.20 -1.32
N VAL A 91 10.34 -0.87 -2.11
CA VAL A 91 10.21 -0.83 -3.57
C VAL A 91 8.77 -1.21 -3.93
N PHE A 92 8.00 -0.29 -4.50
CA PHE A 92 6.56 -0.46 -4.66
C PHE A 92 6.01 0.24 -5.89
N ASN A 93 5.00 -0.35 -6.51
CA ASN A 93 4.19 0.29 -7.54
C ASN A 93 3.46 1.52 -6.97
N GLY A 94 3.40 2.61 -7.74
CA GLY A 94 2.87 3.90 -7.30
C GLY A 94 1.35 4.09 -7.46
N ASP A 95 0.61 3.00 -7.56
CA ASP A 95 -0.85 3.00 -7.58
C ASP A 95 -1.45 2.61 -6.21
N ALA A 96 -2.75 2.31 -6.17
CA ALA A 96 -3.44 1.95 -4.94
C ALA A 96 -2.88 0.69 -4.26
N ASP A 97 -2.52 -0.36 -5.02
CA ASP A 97 -2.20 -1.66 -4.42
C ASP A 97 -0.82 -1.63 -3.77
N GLY A 98 0.20 -1.16 -4.50
CA GLY A 98 1.54 -0.96 -3.96
C GLY A 98 1.59 0.02 -2.77
N ILE A 99 0.87 1.15 -2.84
CA ILE A 99 0.79 2.12 -1.74
C ILE A 99 0.10 1.52 -0.51
N CYS A 100 -1.06 0.88 -0.67
CA CYS A 100 -1.79 0.28 0.45
C CYS A 100 -1.09 -0.95 1.03
N ALA A 101 -0.37 -1.73 0.22
CA ALA A 101 0.48 -2.82 0.69
C ALA A 101 1.63 -2.30 1.57
N LEU A 102 2.37 -1.27 1.10
CA LEU A 102 3.47 -0.68 1.87
C LEU A 102 2.97 -0.10 3.19
N HIS A 103 1.87 0.65 3.13
CA HIS A 103 1.33 1.34 4.29
C HIS A 103 0.95 0.37 5.41
N GLN A 104 0.28 -0.74 5.09
CA GLN A 104 -0.03 -1.78 6.07
C GLN A 104 1.23 -2.37 6.74
N LEU A 105 2.30 -2.64 5.97
CA LEU A 105 3.57 -3.11 6.54
C LEU A 105 4.23 -2.07 7.46
N ARG A 106 4.19 -0.78 7.11
CA ARG A 106 4.82 0.29 7.89
C ARG A 106 3.97 0.74 9.10
N LEU A 107 2.67 0.47 9.11
CA LEU A 107 1.84 0.54 10.31
C LEU A 107 2.12 -0.62 11.27
N ALA A 108 2.41 -1.83 10.76
CA ALA A 108 2.77 -2.99 11.56
C ALA A 108 4.18 -2.90 12.16
N ASP A 109 5.13 -2.41 11.35
CA ASP A 109 6.55 -2.33 11.65
C ASP A 109 7.12 -1.01 11.10
N PRO A 110 7.00 0.09 11.89
CA PRO A 110 7.50 1.40 11.52
C PRO A 110 9.02 1.41 11.45
N ARG A 111 9.54 1.81 10.30
CA ARG A 111 10.97 1.96 10.02
C ARG A 111 11.19 3.12 9.05
N GLU A 112 12.39 3.67 9.06
CA GLU A 112 12.82 4.60 8.01
C GLU A 112 13.34 3.79 6.81
N SER A 113 13.08 4.29 5.61
CA SER A 113 13.38 3.57 4.38
C SER A 113 13.58 4.51 3.19
N THR A 114 14.36 4.03 2.22
CA THR A 114 14.46 4.65 0.90
C THR A 114 13.30 4.17 0.05
N LEU A 115 12.38 5.07 -0.28
CA LEU A 115 11.24 4.78 -1.15
C LEU A 115 11.70 4.72 -2.61
N ILE A 116 11.39 3.62 -3.30
CA ILE A 116 11.66 3.44 -4.73
C ILE A 116 10.33 3.08 -5.41
N THR A 117 9.79 4.02 -6.17
CA THR A 117 8.49 3.90 -6.81
C THR A 117 8.46 4.68 -8.14
N GLY A 118 7.32 4.65 -8.83
CA GLY A 118 7.08 5.28 -10.13
C GLY A 118 5.60 5.18 -10.51
N ALA A 119 5.20 5.77 -11.64
CA ALA A 119 3.84 5.63 -12.16
C ALA A 119 3.49 4.17 -12.45
N LYS A 120 2.20 3.81 -12.55
CA LYS A 120 1.68 2.42 -12.64
C LYS A 120 2.28 1.54 -13.76
N ARG A 121 2.92 2.13 -14.77
CA ARG A 121 3.59 1.41 -15.87
C ARG A 121 5.11 1.26 -15.69
N ASP A 122 5.69 1.91 -14.69
CA ASP A 122 7.12 1.88 -14.35
C ASP A 122 7.42 0.69 -13.40
N ILE A 123 7.25 -0.53 -13.93
CA ILE A 123 7.29 -1.77 -13.14
C ILE A 123 8.70 -2.35 -12.95
N ASN A 124 9.72 -1.83 -13.65
CA ASN A 124 11.11 -2.27 -13.56
C ASN A 124 11.85 -1.40 -12.52
N LEU A 125 11.53 -1.59 -11.24
CA LEU A 125 12.01 -0.73 -10.15
C LEU A 125 13.28 -1.26 -9.46
N LEU A 126 13.52 -2.59 -9.42
CA LEU A 126 14.68 -3.15 -8.68
C LEU A 126 16.04 -2.69 -9.23
N ARG A 127 16.14 -2.33 -10.52
CA ARG A 127 17.33 -1.66 -11.11
C ARG A 127 17.77 -0.38 -10.41
N ARG A 128 16.88 0.27 -9.65
CA ARG A 128 17.16 1.50 -8.89
C ARG A 128 17.75 1.21 -7.52
N VAL A 129 17.64 -0.03 -7.03
CA VAL A 129 18.13 -0.44 -5.70
C VAL A 129 19.65 -0.59 -5.73
N GLN A 130 20.32 0.28 -4.97
CA GLN A 130 21.76 0.25 -4.70
C GLN A 130 21.97 -0.21 -3.25
N ALA A 131 21.87 -1.51 -3.02
CA ALA A 131 21.99 -2.17 -1.72
C ALA A 131 23.21 -3.10 -1.68
N GLN A 132 23.73 -3.36 -0.48
CA GLN A 132 24.90 -4.21 -0.21
C GLN A 132 24.59 -5.30 0.83
N ALA A 133 25.53 -6.22 1.04
CA ALA A 133 25.40 -7.30 2.02
C ALA A 133 25.01 -6.77 3.42
N GLY A 134 23.90 -7.30 3.96
CA GLY A 134 23.33 -6.88 5.24
C GLY A 134 22.18 -5.88 5.14
N ASP A 135 22.05 -5.16 4.02
CA ASP A 135 20.89 -4.32 3.73
C ASP A 135 19.63 -5.19 3.50
N THR A 136 18.46 -4.54 3.49
CA THR A 136 17.17 -5.21 3.38
C THR A 136 16.26 -4.49 2.38
N VAL A 137 15.47 -5.25 1.63
CA VAL A 137 14.55 -4.74 0.61
C VAL A 137 13.18 -5.37 0.82
N THR A 138 12.13 -4.55 0.79
CA THR A 138 10.75 -5.02 0.66
C THR A 138 10.23 -4.64 -0.72
N VAL A 139 9.67 -5.60 -1.46
CA VAL A 139 9.20 -5.43 -2.84
C VAL A 139 7.71 -5.73 -2.92
N LEU A 140 6.95 -4.82 -3.51
CA LEU A 140 5.48 -4.80 -3.46
C LEU A 140 4.90 -4.48 -4.84
N ASP A 141 3.98 -5.33 -5.30
CA ASP A 141 3.12 -5.08 -6.47
C ASP A 141 3.89 -4.80 -7.79
N ILE A 142 5.05 -5.44 -7.97
CA ILE A 142 5.74 -5.45 -9.26
C ILE A 142 6.16 -6.87 -9.61
N SER A 143 5.86 -7.28 -10.84
CA SER A 143 6.15 -8.64 -11.33
C SER A 143 7.60 -9.05 -11.07
N LEU A 144 7.76 -10.14 -10.30
CA LEU A 144 9.06 -10.79 -10.07
C LEU A 144 9.71 -11.19 -11.40
N ASP A 145 8.93 -11.67 -12.37
CA ASP A 145 9.44 -12.04 -13.70
C ASP A 145 10.08 -10.86 -14.43
N LYS A 146 9.52 -9.65 -14.28
CA LYS A 146 10.07 -8.42 -14.88
C LYS A 146 11.28 -7.85 -14.15
N ASN A 147 11.45 -8.19 -12.87
CA ASN A 147 12.55 -7.71 -12.04
C ASN A 147 13.58 -8.82 -11.72
N ARG A 148 13.51 -9.97 -12.40
CA ARG A 148 14.29 -11.19 -12.14
C ARG A 148 15.79 -10.97 -12.05
N ASP A 149 16.37 -10.30 -13.04
CA ASP A 149 17.83 -10.12 -13.14
C ASP A 149 18.35 -9.20 -12.02
N ASP A 150 17.58 -8.16 -11.67
CA ASP A 150 17.90 -7.26 -10.57
C ASP A 150 17.65 -7.90 -9.20
N LEU A 151 16.65 -8.77 -9.07
CA LEU A 151 16.46 -9.60 -7.88
C LEU A 151 17.66 -10.53 -7.68
N GLY A 152 18.10 -11.22 -8.73
CA GLY A 152 19.31 -12.05 -8.72
C GLY A 152 20.54 -11.26 -8.25
N ARG A 153 20.80 -10.10 -8.86
CA ARG A 153 21.87 -9.17 -8.46
C ARG A 153 21.84 -8.81 -6.97
N LEU A 154 20.67 -8.57 -6.39
CA LEU A 154 20.52 -8.23 -4.97
C LEU A 154 20.77 -9.45 -4.07
N LEU A 155 20.23 -10.63 -4.43
CA LEU A 155 20.42 -11.86 -3.67
C LEU A 155 21.87 -12.33 -3.68
N ASP A 156 22.56 -12.23 -4.82
CA ASP A 156 23.99 -12.52 -4.99
C ASP A 156 24.87 -11.57 -4.17
N ALA A 157 24.44 -10.32 -3.99
CA ALA A 157 25.08 -9.34 -3.12
C ALA A 157 24.82 -9.58 -1.63
N GLY A 158 24.05 -10.60 -1.24
CA GLY A 158 23.73 -10.92 0.15
C GLY A 158 22.68 -10.00 0.78
N VAL A 159 21.85 -9.35 -0.03
CA VAL A 159 20.72 -8.50 0.42
C VAL A 159 19.53 -9.40 0.75
N ARG A 160 18.87 -9.17 1.90
CA ARG A 160 17.62 -9.88 2.23
C ARG A 160 16.43 -9.20 1.56
N VAL A 161 15.61 -9.97 0.84
CA VAL A 161 14.46 -9.48 0.07
C VAL A 161 13.17 -10.14 0.54
N ASP A 162 12.22 -9.34 1.01
CA ASP A 162 10.84 -9.74 1.26
C ASP A 162 9.97 -9.29 0.07
N TYR A 163 9.33 -10.22 -0.63
CA TYR A 163 8.62 -9.96 -1.89
C TYR A 163 7.14 -10.33 -1.75
N PHE A 164 6.23 -9.40 -2.01
CA PHE A 164 4.78 -9.63 -2.08
C PHE A 164 4.27 -9.14 -3.43
N ASP A 165 3.62 -10.02 -4.20
CA ASP A 165 3.11 -9.68 -5.53
C ASP A 165 2.04 -10.70 -5.97
N HIS A 166 1.11 -10.23 -6.80
CA HIS A 166 0.04 -11.04 -7.38
C HIS A 166 0.19 -11.24 -8.91
N HIS A 167 1.19 -10.60 -9.52
CA HIS A 167 1.50 -10.78 -10.93
C HIS A 167 2.19 -12.13 -11.20
N PHE A 168 2.27 -12.48 -12.49
CA PHE A 168 3.07 -13.63 -12.91
C PHE A 168 4.55 -13.45 -12.50
N ALA A 169 5.05 -14.41 -11.71
CA ALA A 169 6.42 -14.42 -11.19
C ALA A 169 7.39 -15.30 -12.01
N GLY A 170 6.88 -16.16 -12.89
CA GLY A 170 7.68 -17.19 -13.56
C GLY A 170 8.27 -18.19 -12.57
N GLU A 171 9.51 -18.63 -12.81
CA GLU A 171 10.29 -19.37 -11.81
C GLU A 171 10.65 -18.43 -10.64
N ILE A 172 10.70 -18.93 -9.41
CA ILE A 172 11.12 -18.14 -8.24
C ILE A 172 12.52 -18.60 -7.83
N PRO A 173 13.53 -17.71 -7.70
CA PRO A 173 14.87 -18.10 -7.30
C PRO A 173 14.92 -18.82 -5.93
N ASP A 174 15.57 -19.98 -5.87
CA ASP A 174 15.85 -20.65 -4.59
C ASP A 174 17.04 -19.95 -3.91
N SER A 175 16.74 -19.16 -2.87
CA SER A 175 17.74 -18.39 -2.12
C SER A 175 17.32 -18.23 -0.65
N PRO A 176 18.22 -18.48 0.32
CA PRO A 176 17.92 -18.25 1.75
C PRO A 176 17.69 -16.78 2.10
N ASN A 177 18.01 -15.86 1.17
CA ASN A 177 17.81 -14.42 1.33
C ASN A 177 16.48 -13.92 0.76
N LEU A 178 15.68 -14.78 0.09
CA LEU A 178 14.40 -14.41 -0.51
C LEU A 178 13.22 -15.01 0.29
N THR A 179 12.30 -14.16 0.74
CA THR A 179 10.96 -14.57 1.17
C THR A 179 9.95 -14.10 0.13
N ALA A 180 9.42 -15.00 -0.69
CA ALA A 180 8.44 -14.68 -1.73
C ALA A 180 7.02 -15.12 -1.33
N THR A 181 6.10 -14.16 -1.21
CA THR A 181 4.66 -14.36 -0.98
C THR A 181 3.92 -14.01 -2.26
N ILE A 182 3.67 -15.02 -3.11
CA ILE A 182 3.06 -14.86 -4.44
C ILE A 182 1.74 -15.62 -4.53
N ASP A 183 0.69 -14.98 -5.02
CA ASP A 183 -0.62 -15.59 -5.31
C ASP A 183 -1.21 -14.93 -6.55
N THR A 184 -1.34 -15.69 -7.65
CA THR A 184 -1.75 -15.16 -8.96
C THR A 184 -3.24 -15.32 -9.24
N ALA A 185 -4.04 -15.62 -8.21
CA ALA A 185 -5.49 -15.71 -8.32
C ALA A 185 -6.11 -14.37 -8.76
N GLY A 186 -7.12 -14.42 -9.63
CA GLY A 186 -7.71 -13.23 -10.27
C GLY A 186 -8.55 -12.34 -9.35
N ASP A 187 -8.74 -12.75 -8.10
CA ASP A 187 -9.46 -12.08 -7.01
C ASP A 187 -8.53 -11.63 -5.86
N VAL A 188 -7.22 -11.66 -6.08
CA VAL A 188 -6.19 -11.28 -5.10
C VAL A 188 -5.38 -10.09 -5.62
N CYS A 189 -5.01 -9.18 -4.70
CA CYS A 189 -4.04 -8.11 -4.90
C CYS A 189 -2.97 -8.14 -3.79
N THR A 190 -1.86 -7.44 -3.97
CA THR A 190 -0.72 -7.39 -3.03
C THR A 190 -1.13 -6.84 -1.66
N GLY A 191 -2.01 -5.83 -1.62
CA GLY A 191 -2.58 -5.28 -0.39
C GLY A 191 -3.37 -6.31 0.42
N LEU A 192 -4.05 -7.25 -0.24
CA LEU A 192 -4.71 -8.38 0.43
C LEU A 192 -3.69 -9.44 0.90
N LEU A 193 -2.62 -9.70 0.15
CA LEU A 193 -1.54 -10.60 0.57
C LEU A 193 -0.82 -10.11 1.82
N VAL A 194 -0.44 -8.83 1.84
CA VAL A 194 0.10 -8.17 3.04
C VAL A 194 -0.89 -8.26 4.21
N ASN A 195 -2.19 -8.06 3.96
CA ASN A 195 -3.19 -8.15 5.02
C ASN A 195 -3.30 -9.56 5.62
N ARG A 196 -3.28 -10.60 4.78
CA ARG A 196 -3.25 -12.00 5.21
C ARG A 196 -2.00 -12.29 6.05
N PHE A 197 -0.82 -11.82 5.61
CA PHE A 197 0.45 -11.93 6.35
C PHE A 197 0.38 -11.23 7.73
N LEU A 198 -0.21 -10.04 7.79
CA LEU A 198 -0.44 -9.26 9.01
C LEU A 198 -1.65 -9.70 9.83
N LYS A 199 -2.31 -10.81 9.47
CA LYS A 199 -3.49 -11.37 10.17
C LYS A 199 -4.63 -10.36 10.33
N SER A 200 -4.87 -9.59 9.27
CA SER A 200 -5.94 -8.60 9.14
C SER A 200 -5.90 -7.40 10.09
N ALA A 201 -4.71 -7.08 10.64
CA ALA A 201 -4.50 -5.92 11.52
C ALA A 201 -4.94 -4.57 10.91
N PHE A 202 -4.89 -4.43 9.58
CA PHE A 202 -5.16 -3.18 8.86
C PHE A 202 -6.13 -3.37 7.68
N LEU A 203 -7.16 -4.22 7.88
CA LEU A 203 -8.13 -4.63 6.86
C LEU A 203 -8.78 -3.49 6.03
N PRO A 204 -9.10 -2.29 6.55
CA PRO A 204 -9.63 -1.19 5.72
C PRO A 204 -8.69 -0.75 4.57
N TRP A 205 -7.37 -0.77 4.79
CA TRP A 205 -6.40 -0.48 3.73
C TRP A 205 -6.31 -1.61 2.68
N ALA A 206 -6.54 -2.85 3.06
CA ALA A 206 -6.61 -3.98 2.12
C ALA A 206 -7.88 -3.94 1.26
N VAL A 207 -9.02 -3.55 1.84
CA VAL A 207 -10.27 -3.31 1.10
C VAL A 207 -10.08 -2.14 0.11
N THR A 208 -9.40 -1.07 0.54
CA THR A 208 -9.03 0.07 -0.32
C THR A 208 -8.16 -0.39 -1.51
N ALA A 209 -7.16 -1.26 -1.26
CA ALA A 209 -6.31 -1.83 -2.30
C ALA A 209 -7.12 -2.63 -3.34
N LEU A 210 -7.99 -3.55 -2.87
CA LEU A 210 -8.85 -4.36 -3.75
C LEU A 210 -9.77 -3.52 -4.64
N PHE A 211 -10.34 -2.43 -4.12
CA PHE A 211 -11.11 -1.50 -4.94
C PHE A 211 -10.25 -0.73 -5.95
N GLY A 212 -9.06 -0.29 -5.54
CA GLY A 212 -8.11 0.36 -6.43
C GLY A 212 -7.72 -0.54 -7.61
N ASP A 213 -7.54 -1.83 -7.34
CA ASP A 213 -7.26 -2.85 -8.36
C ASP A 213 -8.50 -3.35 -9.12
N ASN A 214 -9.65 -2.69 -8.92
CA ASN A 214 -10.92 -2.96 -9.58
C ASN A 214 -11.47 -4.40 -9.29
N LEU A 215 -11.11 -4.98 -8.14
CA LEU A 215 -11.57 -6.28 -7.65
C LEU A 215 -12.77 -6.10 -6.69
N HIS A 216 -13.84 -5.48 -7.19
CA HIS A 216 -15.02 -5.07 -6.41
C HIS A 216 -15.63 -6.19 -5.56
N ASP A 217 -15.86 -7.38 -6.13
CA ASP A 217 -16.48 -8.49 -5.40
C ASP A 217 -15.58 -8.99 -4.26
N ALA A 218 -14.27 -9.08 -4.50
CA ALA A 218 -13.29 -9.43 -3.47
C ALA A 218 -13.20 -8.36 -2.37
N ALA A 219 -13.27 -7.07 -2.74
CA ALA A 219 -13.30 -5.95 -1.80
C ALA A 219 -14.53 -6.01 -0.88
N ARG A 220 -15.72 -6.28 -1.45
CA ARG A 220 -16.97 -6.40 -0.68
C ARG A 220 -16.93 -7.61 0.27
N THR A 221 -16.46 -8.78 -0.20
CA THR A 221 -16.28 -9.97 0.65
C THR A 221 -15.25 -9.72 1.76
N ALA A 222 -14.12 -9.09 1.45
CA ALA A 222 -13.09 -8.76 2.45
C ALA A 222 -13.57 -7.73 3.49
N ALA A 223 -14.55 -6.89 3.14
CA ALA A 223 -15.12 -5.89 4.04
C ALA A 223 -16.16 -6.44 5.03
N GLU A 224 -16.71 -7.64 4.84
CA GLU A 224 -17.74 -8.21 5.71
C GLU A 224 -17.41 -8.15 7.22
N PRO A 225 -16.19 -8.49 7.69
CA PRO A 225 -15.86 -8.45 9.11
C PRO A 225 -15.81 -7.03 9.70
N LEU A 226 -15.68 -6.00 8.87
CA LEU A 226 -15.63 -4.60 9.30
C LEU A 226 -17.02 -4.06 9.67
N ASN A 227 -18.11 -4.71 9.21
CA ASN A 227 -19.50 -4.27 9.43
C ASN A 227 -19.74 -2.80 9.00
N LEU A 228 -19.11 -2.38 7.89
CA LEU A 228 -19.25 -1.04 7.34
C LEU A 228 -20.67 -0.80 6.82
N ASP A 229 -21.16 0.44 6.95
CA ASP A 229 -22.33 0.87 6.19
C ASP A 229 -21.98 1.14 4.71
N ALA A 230 -23.01 1.34 3.88
CA ALA A 230 -22.84 1.58 2.44
C ALA A 230 -22.04 2.86 2.13
N SER A 231 -22.10 3.88 2.98
CA SER A 231 -21.34 5.13 2.81
C SER A 231 -19.86 4.92 3.10
N GLN A 232 -19.54 4.19 4.18
CA GLN A 232 -18.17 3.83 4.54
C GLN A 232 -17.54 2.91 3.49
N LEU A 233 -18.29 1.93 2.98
CA LEU A 233 -17.79 1.05 1.92
C LEU A 233 -17.53 1.84 0.62
N GLN A 234 -18.44 2.76 0.26
CA GLN A 234 -18.25 3.67 -0.88
C GLN A 234 -17.04 4.60 -0.69
N GLN A 235 -16.76 5.06 0.54
CA GLN A 235 -15.57 5.87 0.83
C GLN A 235 -14.26 5.11 0.56
N LEU A 236 -14.17 3.83 0.92
CA LEU A 236 -13.00 2.99 0.59
C LEU A 236 -12.92 2.70 -0.92
N GLU A 237 -14.06 2.50 -1.59
CA GLU A 237 -14.14 2.31 -3.04
C GLU A 237 -13.66 3.54 -3.82
N THR A 238 -14.09 4.73 -3.39
CA THR A 238 -13.63 6.01 -3.92
C THR A 238 -12.15 6.23 -3.64
N LEU A 239 -11.67 6.00 -2.41
CA LEU A 239 -10.24 6.16 -2.08
C LEU A 239 -9.36 5.24 -2.94
N GLY A 240 -9.69 3.96 -3.04
CA GLY A 240 -8.95 3.02 -3.89
C GLY A 240 -8.92 3.46 -5.35
N THR A 241 -10.07 3.87 -5.89
CA THR A 241 -10.19 4.42 -7.25
C THR A 241 -9.28 5.63 -7.45
N LEU A 242 -9.27 6.58 -6.51
CA LEU A 242 -8.48 7.82 -6.59
C LEU A 242 -6.96 7.58 -6.49
N LEU A 243 -6.53 6.63 -5.64
CA LEU A 243 -5.11 6.25 -5.54
C LEU A 243 -4.62 5.56 -6.83
N ASN A 244 -5.42 4.64 -7.39
CA ASN A 244 -5.08 3.97 -8.66
C ASN A 244 -5.10 4.96 -9.83
N TYR A 245 -6.09 5.85 -9.88
CA TYR A 245 -6.18 6.96 -10.82
C TYR A 245 -4.94 7.87 -10.78
N ASN A 246 -4.44 8.22 -9.59
CA ASN A 246 -3.18 8.97 -9.48
C ASN A 246 -1.98 8.18 -10.02
N GLY A 247 -1.98 6.84 -10.00
CA GLY A 247 -0.91 6.03 -10.58
C GLY A 247 -0.81 6.12 -12.11
N TYR A 248 -1.86 6.51 -12.82
CA TYR A 248 -1.91 6.49 -14.29
C TYR A 248 -1.24 7.72 -14.94
N GLY A 249 0.01 7.58 -15.38
CA GLY A 249 0.72 8.57 -16.19
C GLY A 249 1.74 7.95 -17.13
N SER A 250 2.24 8.73 -18.09
CA SER A 250 3.39 8.37 -18.94
C SER A 250 4.73 8.85 -18.35
N LYS A 251 4.67 9.85 -17.47
CA LYS A 251 5.76 10.50 -16.75
C LYS A 251 5.21 11.04 -15.41
N LEU A 252 6.07 11.36 -14.45
CA LEU A 252 5.64 11.79 -13.11
C LEU A 252 4.81 13.10 -13.13
N GLU A 253 5.05 13.95 -14.12
CA GLU A 253 4.34 15.23 -14.30
C GLU A 253 2.90 15.07 -14.83
N ASP A 254 2.49 13.86 -15.23
CA ASP A 254 1.08 13.58 -15.56
C ASP A 254 0.22 13.34 -14.31
N LEU A 255 0.84 13.07 -13.16
CA LEU A 255 0.16 12.68 -11.92
C LEU A 255 -0.18 13.93 -11.07
N TYR A 256 -1.18 13.82 -10.19
CA TYR A 256 -1.46 14.91 -9.23
C TYR A 256 -0.41 14.97 -8.12
N PHE A 257 0.12 13.81 -7.73
CA PHE A 257 1.21 13.66 -6.78
C PHE A 257 2.19 12.59 -7.27
N ALA A 258 3.49 12.84 -7.12
CA ALA A 258 4.49 11.79 -7.25
C ALA A 258 4.18 10.67 -6.21
N PRO A 259 4.32 9.37 -6.55
CA PRO A 259 3.80 8.32 -5.67
C PRO A 259 4.50 8.22 -4.30
N ASP A 260 5.76 8.61 -4.21
CA ASP A 260 6.50 8.68 -2.94
C ASP A 260 6.00 9.85 -2.07
N ASP A 261 5.69 11.00 -2.67
CA ASP A 261 5.02 12.11 -1.96
C ASP A 261 3.59 11.77 -1.55
N LEU A 262 2.82 11.08 -2.40
CA LEU A 262 1.49 10.58 -2.05
C LEU A 262 1.56 9.59 -0.88
N TYR A 263 2.51 8.65 -0.90
CA TYR A 263 2.74 7.75 0.23
C TYR A 263 3.14 8.51 1.51
N ARG A 264 4.03 9.51 1.43
CA ARG A 264 4.40 10.35 2.59
C ARG A 264 3.21 11.10 3.19
N LYS A 265 2.21 11.47 2.38
CA LYS A 265 0.95 12.08 2.81
C LYS A 265 -0.01 11.08 3.47
N ILE A 266 0.03 9.82 3.07
CA ILE A 266 -0.75 8.72 3.65
C ILE A 266 -0.10 8.17 4.94
N LYS A 267 1.24 8.15 5.03
CA LYS A 267 2.04 7.62 6.17
C LYS A 267 1.53 8.02 7.57
N PRO A 268 1.01 9.24 7.84
CA PRO A 268 0.48 9.63 9.15
C PRO A 268 -0.83 8.93 9.57
N TYR A 269 -1.57 8.32 8.64
CA TYR A 269 -2.96 7.91 8.83
C TYR A 269 -3.10 6.41 9.05
N ALA A 270 -3.32 5.97 10.29
CA ALA A 270 -3.55 4.55 10.59
C ALA A 270 -4.88 4.03 9.97
N ASP A 271 -5.90 4.88 9.93
CA ASP A 271 -7.22 4.59 9.37
C ASP A 271 -7.42 5.35 8.04
N PRO A 272 -7.84 4.71 6.93
CA PRO A 272 -8.16 5.42 5.69
C PRO A 272 -9.30 6.43 5.84
N PHE A 273 -10.24 6.23 6.76
CA PHE A 273 -11.33 7.19 6.99
C PHE A 273 -10.81 8.53 7.55
N ASP A 274 -9.76 8.52 8.37
CA ASP A 274 -9.12 9.75 8.85
C ASP A 274 -8.43 10.53 7.73
N PHE A 275 -7.79 9.83 6.78
CA PHE A 275 -7.19 10.45 5.58
C PHE A 275 -8.26 11.11 4.71
N ILE A 276 -9.33 10.38 4.39
CA ILE A 276 -10.48 10.85 3.61
C ILE A 276 -11.13 12.08 4.26
N ALA A 277 -11.26 12.10 5.59
CA ALA A 277 -11.95 13.16 6.31
C ALA A 277 -11.10 14.43 6.56
N SER A 278 -9.77 14.36 6.47
CA SER A 278 -8.90 15.45 6.98
C SER A 278 -7.76 15.91 6.06
N ASP A 279 -7.30 15.12 5.09
CA ASP A 279 -6.19 15.53 4.22
C ASP A 279 -6.68 16.14 2.89
N LYS A 280 -6.19 17.34 2.58
CA LYS A 280 -6.44 18.04 1.31
C LYS A 280 -5.95 17.28 0.07
N THR A 281 -5.08 16.30 0.25
CA THR A 281 -4.62 15.38 -0.78
C THR A 281 -5.78 14.54 -1.32
N PHE A 282 -6.68 14.06 -0.45
CA PHE A 282 -7.90 13.37 -0.88
C PHE A 282 -8.81 14.31 -1.68
N GLU A 283 -9.07 15.52 -1.17
CA GLU A 283 -9.88 16.55 -1.85
C GLU A 283 -9.30 16.90 -3.24
N ALA A 284 -7.98 17.07 -3.34
CA ALA A 284 -7.30 17.38 -4.60
C ALA A 284 -7.42 16.24 -5.61
N LEU A 285 -7.23 14.98 -5.18
CA LEU A 285 -7.44 13.81 -6.04
C LEU A 285 -8.89 13.70 -6.51
N HIS A 286 -9.85 13.87 -5.59
CA HIS A 286 -11.28 13.78 -5.88
C HIS A 286 -11.72 14.83 -6.91
N ASN A 287 -11.39 16.11 -6.67
CA ASN A 287 -11.72 17.20 -7.57
C ASN A 287 -11.04 17.04 -8.94
N GLY A 288 -9.81 16.53 -8.96
CA GLY A 288 -9.07 16.23 -10.18
C GLY A 288 -9.68 15.08 -10.98
N PHE A 289 -10.11 14.00 -10.32
CA PHE A 289 -10.82 12.88 -10.93
C PHE A 289 -12.16 13.31 -11.52
N GLU A 290 -12.98 14.05 -10.77
CA GLU A 290 -14.27 14.55 -11.25
C GLU A 290 -14.09 15.46 -12.48
N SER A 291 -13.13 16.38 -12.47
CA SER A 291 -12.79 17.22 -13.62
C SER A 291 -12.43 16.38 -14.86
N ASP A 292 -11.54 15.41 -14.70
CA ASP A 292 -11.05 14.61 -15.81
C ASP A 292 -12.10 13.62 -16.34
N MET A 293 -12.95 13.06 -15.48
CA MET A 293 -14.06 12.17 -15.86
C MET A 293 -15.17 12.91 -16.59
N ASN A 294 -15.53 14.12 -16.14
CA ASN A 294 -16.46 15.01 -16.87
C ASN A 294 -15.91 15.41 -18.25
N ARG A 295 -14.58 15.52 -18.37
CA ARG A 295 -13.94 15.76 -19.66
C ARG A 295 -13.95 14.51 -20.55
N ALA A 296 -13.67 13.34 -19.99
CA ALA A 296 -13.70 12.06 -20.70
C ALA A 296 -15.10 11.74 -21.26
N SER A 297 -16.17 11.99 -20.50
CA SER A 297 -17.56 11.78 -20.93
C SER A 297 -18.04 12.78 -21.98
N SER A 298 -17.37 13.93 -22.12
CA SER A 298 -17.65 14.90 -23.19
C SER A 298 -17.08 14.51 -24.57
N ILE A 299 -16.20 13.51 -24.63
CA ILE A 299 -15.58 13.04 -25.88
C ILE A 299 -16.49 12.00 -26.53
N ALA A 300 -17.02 12.33 -27.71
CA ALA A 300 -17.78 11.39 -28.52
C ALA A 300 -16.89 10.24 -29.04
N PRO A 301 -17.43 9.01 -29.17
CA PRO A 301 -16.71 7.91 -29.79
C PRO A 301 -16.43 8.19 -31.27
N VAL A 302 -15.27 7.74 -31.76
CA VAL A 302 -14.92 7.77 -33.20
C VAL A 302 -15.52 6.58 -33.95
N LEU A 303 -15.93 5.55 -33.22
CA LEU A 303 -16.66 4.39 -33.70
C LEU A 303 -17.60 3.93 -32.58
N GLU A 304 -18.88 3.74 -32.88
CA GLU A 304 -19.84 3.16 -31.95
C GLU A 304 -20.77 2.19 -32.69
N THR A 305 -20.88 0.98 -32.16
CA THR A 305 -21.80 -0.07 -32.61
C THR A 305 -22.51 -0.68 -31.38
N GLU A 306 -23.40 -1.63 -31.62
CA GLU A 306 -24.03 -2.43 -30.56
C GLU A 306 -22.99 -3.19 -29.70
N HIS A 307 -21.91 -3.67 -30.33
CA HIS A 307 -20.96 -4.58 -29.70
C HIS A 307 -19.59 -3.97 -29.39
N CYS A 308 -19.23 -2.81 -29.97
CA CYS A 308 -17.98 -2.11 -29.63
C CYS A 308 -18.12 -0.58 -29.66
N ALA A 309 -17.31 0.11 -28.86
CA ALA A 309 -17.10 1.56 -28.97
C ALA A 309 -15.61 1.92 -28.84
N VAL A 310 -15.14 2.85 -29.66
CA VAL A 310 -13.75 3.35 -29.66
C VAL A 310 -13.74 4.86 -29.50
N PHE A 311 -12.89 5.37 -28.62
CA PHE A 311 -12.70 6.79 -28.40
C PHE A 311 -11.25 7.18 -28.70
N SER A 312 -11.07 8.33 -29.35
CA SER A 312 -9.75 8.95 -29.57
C SER A 312 -9.59 10.13 -28.61
N PHE A 313 -8.59 10.05 -27.74
CA PHE A 313 -8.33 11.03 -26.69
C PHE A 313 -7.04 11.82 -27.02
N PRO A 314 -6.99 13.14 -26.73
CA PRO A 314 -5.87 14.01 -27.08
C PRO A 314 -4.59 13.69 -26.29
N ASP A 315 -3.46 14.25 -26.74
CA ASP A 315 -2.19 14.16 -26.01
C ASP A 315 -2.18 15.11 -24.80
N GLU A 316 -2.88 14.70 -23.74
CA GLU A 316 -2.95 15.43 -22.48
C GLU A 316 -2.89 14.48 -21.27
N SER A 317 -2.50 15.01 -20.11
CA SER A 317 -2.33 14.19 -18.91
C SER A 317 -3.63 13.58 -18.41
N PHE A 318 -4.77 14.26 -18.58
CA PHE A 318 -6.09 13.70 -18.20
C PHE A 318 -6.39 12.39 -18.93
N SER A 319 -6.05 12.31 -20.23
CA SER A 319 -6.34 11.15 -21.07
C SER A 319 -5.62 9.90 -20.58
N ARG A 320 -4.40 10.08 -20.07
CA ARG A 320 -3.60 9.02 -19.44
C ARG A 320 -4.20 8.59 -18.12
N ARG A 321 -4.49 9.56 -17.23
CA ARG A 321 -5.06 9.32 -15.89
C ARG A 321 -6.40 8.58 -15.94
N VAL A 322 -7.32 9.00 -16.80
CA VAL A 322 -8.66 8.39 -16.90
C VAL A 322 -8.69 7.06 -17.66
N SER A 323 -7.63 6.70 -18.39
CA SER A 323 -7.62 5.55 -19.30
C SER A 323 -8.10 4.25 -18.64
N GLY A 324 -7.64 3.96 -17.42
CA GLY A 324 -8.10 2.80 -16.65
C GLY A 324 -9.55 2.92 -16.17
N VAL A 325 -9.84 3.99 -15.42
CA VAL A 325 -11.11 4.20 -14.72
C VAL A 325 -12.30 4.41 -15.66
N TYR A 326 -12.13 5.18 -16.74
CA TYR A 326 -13.19 5.45 -17.72
C TYR A 326 -13.47 4.21 -18.59
N SER A 327 -12.45 3.44 -18.98
CA SER A 327 -12.65 2.14 -19.66
C SER A 327 -13.46 1.17 -18.80
N ASN A 328 -13.16 1.12 -17.49
CA ASN A 328 -13.86 0.24 -16.55
C ASN A 328 -15.31 0.72 -16.33
N GLN A 329 -15.54 2.04 -16.30
CA GLN A 329 -16.89 2.62 -16.20
C GLN A 329 -17.74 2.29 -17.42
N LEU A 330 -17.22 2.55 -18.63
CA LEU A 330 -17.88 2.22 -19.90
C LEU A 330 -18.29 0.73 -19.99
N ALA A 331 -17.41 -0.18 -19.56
CA ALA A 331 -17.69 -1.60 -19.53
C ALA A 331 -18.78 -2.00 -18.52
N ARG A 332 -18.85 -1.33 -17.36
CA ARG A 332 -19.95 -1.52 -16.38
C ARG A 332 -21.29 -1.00 -16.90
N ASP A 333 -21.27 0.17 -17.53
CA ASP A 333 -22.48 0.81 -18.05
C ASP A 333 -23.03 0.10 -19.32
N ASN A 334 -22.20 -0.70 -19.99
CA ASN A 334 -22.57 -1.45 -21.20
C ASN A 334 -21.98 -2.89 -21.15
N PRO A 335 -22.50 -3.81 -20.31
CA PRO A 335 -21.88 -5.12 -20.05
C PRO A 335 -21.66 -6.00 -21.30
N HIS A 336 -22.51 -5.86 -22.30
CA HIS A 336 -22.46 -6.63 -23.55
C HIS A 336 -21.49 -6.04 -24.60
N ARG A 337 -20.83 -4.90 -24.32
CA ARG A 337 -20.07 -4.11 -25.30
C ARG A 337 -18.58 -4.04 -24.96
N ALA A 338 -17.74 -4.20 -25.97
CA ALA A 338 -16.29 -3.96 -25.89
C ALA A 338 -16.00 -2.45 -25.97
N HIS A 339 -14.95 -1.99 -25.29
CA HIS A 339 -14.55 -0.58 -25.32
C HIS A 339 -13.05 -0.44 -25.55
N ALA A 340 -12.66 0.53 -26.38
CA ALA A 340 -11.26 0.91 -26.52
C ALA A 340 -11.07 2.43 -26.35
N LEU A 341 -10.09 2.80 -25.52
CA LEU A 341 -9.60 4.18 -25.42
C LEU A 341 -8.22 4.26 -26.06
N ALA A 342 -8.11 5.02 -27.14
CA ALA A 342 -6.86 5.32 -27.83
C ALA A 342 -6.41 6.74 -27.45
N SER A 343 -5.42 6.86 -26.57
CA SER A 343 -4.84 8.16 -26.17
C SER A 343 -3.66 8.50 -27.06
N LEU A 344 -3.68 9.68 -27.67
CA LEU A 344 -2.57 10.17 -28.49
C LEU A 344 -1.32 10.38 -27.63
N LEU A 345 -0.18 9.94 -28.16
CA LEU A 345 1.15 10.09 -27.57
C LEU A 345 1.89 11.27 -28.20
N PRO A 346 2.94 11.82 -27.54
CA PRO A 346 3.75 12.90 -28.11
C PRO A 346 4.52 12.50 -29.40
N SER A 347 4.65 11.20 -29.68
CA SER A 347 5.17 10.68 -30.95
C SER A 347 4.19 10.80 -32.12
N GLY A 348 2.90 11.05 -31.84
CA GLY A 348 1.80 10.98 -32.80
C GLY A 348 1.13 9.60 -32.90
N GLU A 349 1.63 8.60 -32.18
CA GLU A 349 1.06 7.25 -32.08
C GLU A 349 -0.02 7.18 -31.01
N TYR A 350 -0.70 6.04 -30.86
CA TYR A 350 -1.71 5.83 -29.83
C TYR A 350 -1.32 4.78 -28.79
N LEU A 351 -1.46 5.13 -27.51
CA LEU A 351 -1.58 4.16 -26.42
C LEU A 351 -3.03 3.69 -26.36
N VAL A 352 -3.27 2.41 -26.66
CA VAL A 352 -4.62 1.83 -26.69
C VAL A 352 -4.84 0.95 -25.46
N SER A 353 -5.95 1.14 -24.75
CA SER A 353 -6.45 0.17 -23.78
C SER A 353 -7.81 -0.36 -24.23
N VAL A 354 -7.98 -1.69 -24.13
CA VAL A 354 -9.20 -2.41 -24.51
C VAL A 354 -9.82 -3.08 -23.28
N ARG A 355 -11.15 -3.08 -23.20
CA ARG A 355 -11.95 -3.96 -22.35
C ARG A 355 -12.85 -4.81 -23.23
N ALA A 356 -12.85 -6.12 -22.99
CA ALA A 356 -13.87 -7.02 -23.52
C ALA A 356 -15.23 -6.75 -22.83
N PRO A 357 -16.35 -7.22 -23.42
CA PRO A 357 -17.63 -7.28 -22.72
C PRO A 357 -17.49 -7.98 -21.35
N LEU A 358 -18.18 -7.48 -20.32
CA LEU A 358 -18.16 -8.07 -18.98
C LEU A 358 -18.84 -9.45 -18.94
N ASP A 359 -19.74 -9.73 -19.88
CA ASP A 359 -20.45 -11.00 -20.00
C ASP A 359 -19.53 -12.14 -20.49
N THR A 360 -18.63 -11.85 -21.43
CA THR A 360 -17.75 -12.86 -22.06
C THR A 360 -16.33 -12.84 -21.51
N LYS A 361 -15.81 -11.65 -21.15
CA LYS A 361 -14.46 -11.42 -20.59
C LYS A 361 -13.33 -11.95 -21.48
N THR A 362 -13.54 -12.03 -22.79
CA THR A 362 -12.60 -12.63 -23.77
C THR A 362 -12.39 -11.78 -25.01
N GLY A 363 -11.31 -12.05 -25.76
CA GLY A 363 -11.02 -11.44 -27.07
C GLY A 363 -10.19 -10.15 -27.06
N ALA A 364 -9.98 -9.51 -25.91
CA ALA A 364 -9.20 -8.27 -25.85
C ALA A 364 -7.71 -8.49 -26.19
N ASP A 365 -7.11 -9.58 -25.69
CA ASP A 365 -5.71 -9.89 -25.98
C ASP A 365 -5.50 -10.44 -27.40
N GLU A 366 -6.43 -11.27 -27.90
CA GLU A 366 -6.46 -11.71 -29.30
C GLU A 366 -6.49 -10.53 -30.27
N LEU A 367 -7.31 -9.50 -30.00
CA LEU A 367 -7.31 -8.25 -30.76
C LEU A 367 -5.96 -7.54 -30.68
N CYS A 368 -5.47 -7.26 -29.47
CA CYS A 368 -4.28 -6.44 -29.29
C CYS A 368 -3.03 -7.10 -29.90
N ARG A 369 -2.88 -8.43 -29.79
CA ARG A 369 -1.76 -9.19 -30.38
C ARG A 369 -1.68 -9.14 -31.92
N LYS A 370 -2.71 -8.64 -32.61
CA LYS A 370 -2.67 -8.37 -34.06
C LYS A 370 -1.80 -7.16 -34.41
N PHE A 371 -1.47 -6.32 -33.43
CA PHE A 371 -0.74 -5.06 -33.60
C PHE A 371 0.65 -5.09 -32.92
N PRO A 372 1.64 -4.33 -33.42
CA PRO A 372 2.94 -4.19 -32.76
C PRO A 372 2.79 -3.73 -31.31
N THR A 373 3.62 -4.23 -30.40
CA THR A 373 3.57 -3.95 -28.94
C THR A 373 2.29 -4.39 -28.20
N GLY A 374 1.34 -5.03 -28.88
CA GLY A 374 0.06 -5.41 -28.30
C GLY A 374 0.09 -6.68 -27.45
N GLY A 375 -0.66 -6.68 -26.34
CA GLY A 375 -0.77 -7.81 -25.42
C GLY A 375 -1.67 -7.53 -24.22
N GLY A 376 -1.78 -8.50 -23.31
CA GLY A 376 -2.58 -8.38 -22.09
C GLY A 376 -3.30 -9.67 -21.71
N ARG A 377 -4.40 -9.54 -20.96
CA ARG A 377 -5.27 -10.63 -20.52
C ARG A 377 -6.56 -10.65 -21.37
N GLN A 378 -7.25 -11.79 -21.42
CA GLN A 378 -8.46 -12.00 -22.22
C GLN A 378 -9.54 -10.92 -22.05
N ALA A 379 -9.74 -10.42 -20.82
CA ALA A 379 -10.74 -9.40 -20.48
C ALA A 379 -10.24 -7.95 -20.66
N ALA A 380 -8.92 -7.74 -20.57
CA ALA A 380 -8.31 -6.41 -20.53
C ALA A 380 -6.89 -6.46 -21.12
N ALA A 381 -6.70 -5.70 -22.20
CA ALA A 381 -5.47 -5.69 -22.98
C ALA A 381 -5.13 -4.28 -23.46
N GLY A 382 -4.02 -4.14 -24.17
CA GLY A 382 -3.65 -2.87 -24.77
C GLY A 382 -2.52 -3.00 -25.79
N ILE A 383 -2.24 -1.87 -26.42
CA ILE A 383 -1.17 -1.66 -27.40
C ILE A 383 -0.41 -0.43 -26.89
N ASN A 384 0.90 -0.55 -26.66
CA ASN A 384 1.69 0.55 -26.08
C ASN A 384 1.89 1.68 -27.10
N GLU A 385 2.22 1.30 -28.33
CA GLU A 385 2.50 2.18 -29.46
C GLU A 385 1.77 1.63 -30.70
N LEU A 386 0.58 2.14 -31.00
CA LEU A 386 -0.14 1.88 -32.25
C LEU A 386 0.20 2.99 -33.27
N PRO A 387 0.84 2.69 -34.41
CA PRO A 387 1.12 3.67 -35.46
C PRO A 387 -0.15 4.36 -35.96
N ALA A 388 -0.07 5.68 -36.19
CA ALA A 388 -1.22 6.50 -36.57
C ALA A 388 -1.90 6.05 -37.88
N ASP A 389 -1.12 5.52 -38.83
CA ASP A 389 -1.59 4.96 -40.10
C ASP A 389 -2.32 3.61 -39.93
N GLN A 390 -2.09 2.91 -38.81
CA GLN A 390 -2.81 1.68 -38.45
C GLN A 390 -4.09 1.93 -37.65
N PHE A 391 -4.43 3.19 -37.31
CA PHE A 391 -5.62 3.48 -36.50
C PHE A 391 -6.92 2.98 -37.16
N GLN A 392 -7.08 3.17 -38.48
CA GLN A 392 -8.25 2.62 -39.19
C GLN A 392 -8.27 1.08 -39.17
N ALA A 393 -7.11 0.43 -39.37
CA ALA A 393 -7.01 -1.03 -39.29
C ALA A 393 -7.37 -1.57 -37.89
N PHE A 394 -7.09 -0.81 -36.83
CA PHE A 394 -7.57 -1.10 -35.48
C PHE A 394 -9.10 -0.98 -35.35
N LEU A 395 -9.72 0.08 -35.90
CA LEU A 395 -11.17 0.24 -35.93
C LEU A 395 -11.87 -0.91 -36.67
N ASP A 396 -11.29 -1.41 -37.76
CA ASP A 396 -11.83 -2.53 -38.51
C ASP A 396 -11.65 -3.86 -37.73
N ALA A 397 -10.48 -4.05 -37.11
CA ALA A 397 -10.15 -5.27 -36.36
C ALA A 397 -10.94 -5.43 -35.05
N ILE A 398 -11.26 -4.33 -34.34
CA ILE A 398 -12.10 -4.41 -33.14
C ILE A 398 -13.56 -4.75 -33.48
N GLN A 399 -14.08 -4.20 -34.59
CA GLN A 399 -15.41 -4.59 -35.07
C GLN A 399 -15.44 -6.07 -35.44
N GLU A 400 -14.43 -6.60 -36.13
CA GLU A 400 -14.36 -8.02 -36.47
C GLU A 400 -14.25 -8.94 -35.24
N GLN A 401 -13.48 -8.53 -34.21
CA GLN A 401 -13.28 -9.35 -33.00
C GLN A 401 -14.56 -9.52 -32.17
N PHE A 402 -15.42 -8.50 -32.16
CA PHE A 402 -16.60 -8.43 -31.28
C PHE A 402 -17.90 -8.31 -32.09
N ARG A 403 -18.08 -9.12 -33.15
CA ARG A 403 -19.38 -9.24 -33.86
C ARG A 403 -20.34 -10.23 -33.19
#